data_AF-A0A1G9A1P0-F1
#
_entry.id   AF-A0A1G9A1P0-F1
#
_cell.length_a   1.000
_cell.length_b   1.000
_cell.length_c   1.000
_cell.angle_alpha   90.00
_cell.angle_beta   90.00
_cell.angle_gamma   90.00
#
_symmetry.space_group_name_H-M   'P 1'
#
loop_
_entity.id
_entity.type
_entity.pdbx_description
1 polymer ?
#
loop_
_entity_poly.entity_id
_entity_poly.type
_entity_poly.pdbx_seq_one_letter_code
_entity_poly.pdbx_strand_id
1 'polypeptide(L)'
;MTGSVTRTITYGPKNPGFSALLSFIFAGLGQTYNGQLSRGFLVLAGTLLGILGFAPAGAAIWLYGACDAYITARKMNEGKVPYRESSIIAVVLFAAIWVAGLLLLSAAPG
;
A
#
# COMPACT_ATOMS: atom_id res chain seq x y z
N MET A 1 6.30 31.38 -30.68
CA MET A 1 6.31 31.16 -29.22
C MET A 1 5.11 30.29 -28.86
N THR A 2 5.24 28.98 -29.00
CA THR A 2 4.18 28.01 -28.72
C THR A 2 4.27 27.66 -27.24
N GLY A 3 3.47 28.35 -26.42
CA GLY A 3 3.33 27.99 -25.00
C GLY A 3 2.69 26.61 -24.92
N SER A 4 3.51 25.60 -24.60
CA SER A 4 3.03 24.28 -24.20
C SER A 4 2.14 24.47 -22.97
N VAL A 5 0.82 24.36 -23.16
CA VAL A 5 -0.14 24.28 -22.06
C VAL A 5 0.12 22.95 -21.37
N THR A 6 1.06 22.95 -20.42
CA THR A 6 1.24 21.83 -19.49
C THR A 6 -0.06 21.75 -18.71
N ARG A 7 -0.98 20.88 -19.14
CA ARG A 7 -2.11 20.47 -18.31
C ARG A 7 -1.51 19.78 -17.09
N THR A 8 -1.28 20.53 -16.01
CA THR A 8 -1.11 19.94 -14.69
C THR A 8 -2.42 19.24 -14.40
N ILE A 9 -2.49 17.93 -14.63
CA ILE A 9 -3.55 17.10 -14.07
C ILE A 9 -3.39 17.27 -12.55
N THR A 10 -4.18 18.17 -11.96
CA THR A 10 -4.17 18.44 -10.53
C THR A 10 -4.82 17.24 -9.86
N TYR A 11 -4.04 16.20 -9.59
CA TYR A 11 -4.49 15.10 -8.78
C TYR A 11 -4.79 15.62 -7.37
N GLY A 12 -5.97 15.26 -6.85
CA GLY A 12 -6.33 15.61 -5.48
C GLY A 12 -5.30 15.07 -4.46
N PRO A 13 -5.20 15.73 -3.30
CA PRO A 13 -4.34 15.26 -2.22
C PRO A 13 -4.72 13.82 -1.82
N LYS A 14 -3.72 13.00 -1.46
CA LYS A 14 -3.95 11.67 -0.88
C LYS A 14 -4.64 11.80 0.47
N ASN A 15 -5.39 10.80 0.88
CA ASN A 15 -5.89 10.71 2.26
C ASN A 15 -4.96 9.81 3.09
N PRO A 16 -4.14 10.37 4.01
CA PRO A 16 -3.20 9.57 4.80
C PRO A 16 -3.88 8.58 5.75
N GLY A 17 -5.01 8.96 6.35
CA GLY A 17 -5.77 8.08 7.24
C GLY A 17 -6.35 6.89 6.48
N PHE A 18 -6.87 7.13 5.27
CA PHE A 18 -7.35 6.07 4.39
C PHE A 18 -6.22 5.14 3.94
N SER A 19 -5.06 5.68 3.56
CA SER A 19 -3.87 4.88 3.22
C SER A 19 -3.42 3.99 4.39
N ALA A 20 -3.38 4.54 5.61
CA ALA A 20 -3.06 3.79 6.81
C ALA A 20 -4.05 2.65 7.07
N LEU A 21 -5.36 2.96 7.02
CA LEU A 21 -6.44 2.00 7.24
C LEU A 21 -6.39 0.86 6.23
N LEU A 22 -6.16 1.17 4.94
CA LEU A 22 -6.01 0.15 3.90
C LEU A 22 -4.86 -0.80 4.22
N SER A 23 -3.69 -0.29 4.63
CA SER A 23 -2.55 -1.14 4.98
C SER A 23 -2.74 -1.89 6.31
N PHE A 24 -3.55 -1.35 7.21
CA PHE A 24 -3.91 -2.03 8.45
C PHE A 24 -4.83 -3.22 8.15
N ILE A 25 -5.90 -3.03 7.38
CA ILE A 25 -6.82 -4.15 7.02
C ILE A 25 -6.10 -5.17 6.12
N PHE A 26 -5.33 -4.70 5.15
CA PHE A 26 -4.62 -5.52 4.18
C PHE A 26 -3.16 -5.10 4.12
N ALA A 27 -2.25 -5.90 4.69
CA ALA A 27 -0.81 -5.57 4.70
C ALA A 27 -0.30 -5.20 3.29
N GLY A 28 0.29 -4.01 3.15
CA GLY A 28 0.85 -3.51 1.88
C GLY A 28 -0.12 -2.74 0.97
N LEU A 29 -1.42 -2.70 1.29
CA LEU A 29 -2.42 -2.07 0.41
C LEU A 29 -2.35 -0.54 0.43
N GLY A 30 -1.99 0.05 1.56
CA GLY A 30 -1.79 1.50 1.70
C GLY A 30 -0.63 2.03 0.86
N GLN A 31 0.47 1.28 0.78
CA GLN A 31 1.59 1.58 -0.13
C GLN A 31 1.14 1.50 -1.59
N THR A 32 0.34 0.50 -1.95
CA THR A 32 -0.23 0.35 -3.29
C THR A 32 -1.16 1.51 -3.65
N TYR A 33 -2.02 1.95 -2.71
CA TYR A 33 -2.84 3.15 -2.86
C TYR A 33 -1.98 4.41 -3.07
N ASN A 34 -0.82 4.51 -2.41
CA ASN A 34 0.14 5.59 -2.63
C ASN A 34 0.93 5.46 -3.94
N GLY A 35 0.60 4.50 -4.81
CA GLY A 35 1.31 4.29 -6.09
C GLY A 35 2.68 3.63 -5.94
N GLN A 36 2.95 2.96 -4.80
CA GLN A 36 4.20 2.27 -4.50
C GLN A 36 3.98 0.76 -4.40
N LEU A 37 3.59 0.13 -5.51
CA LEU A 37 3.25 -1.29 -5.59
C LEU A 37 4.37 -2.21 -5.05
N SER A 38 5.63 -1.93 -5.39
CA SER A 38 6.78 -2.72 -4.91
C SER A 38 6.92 -2.69 -3.39
N ARG A 39 6.67 -1.53 -2.75
CA ARG A 39 6.66 -1.43 -1.29
C ARG A 39 5.49 -2.19 -0.68
N GLY A 40 4.33 -2.19 -1.34
CA GLY A 40 3.18 -2.99 -0.91
C GLY A 40 3.52 -4.47 -0.82
N PHE A 41 4.15 -5.03 -1.86
CA PHE A 41 4.60 -6.43 -1.83
C PHE A 41 5.67 -6.71 -0.79
N LEU A 42 6.61 -5.78 -0.57
CA LEU A 42 7.63 -5.95 0.48
C LEU A 42 7.03 -5.99 1.88
N VAL A 43 6.07 -5.11 2.18
CA VAL A 43 5.34 -5.14 3.46
C VAL A 43 4.56 -6.43 3.61
N LEU A 44 3.83 -6.85 2.57
CA LEU A 44 3.07 -8.10 2.58
C LEU A 44 3.99 -9.32 2.83
N ALA A 45 5.06 -9.46 2.05
CA ALA A 45 6.01 -10.56 2.18
C ALA A 45 6.69 -10.55 3.56
N GLY A 46 7.15 -9.38 4.02
CA GLY A 46 7.76 -9.24 5.34
C GLY A 46 6.81 -9.60 6.48
N THR A 47 5.55 -9.16 6.40
CA THR A 47 4.51 -9.53 7.37
C THR A 47 4.26 -11.04 7.36
N LEU A 48 4.09 -11.67 6.19
CA LEU A 48 3.80 -13.11 6.11
C LEU A 48 4.98 -13.96 6.60
N LEU A 49 6.20 -13.69 6.13
CA LEU A 49 7.41 -14.39 6.57
C LEU A 49 7.64 -14.18 8.07
N GLY A 50 7.43 -12.96 8.56
CA GLY A 50 7.52 -12.63 9.97
C GLY A 50 6.47 -13.40 10.79
N ILE A 51 5.22 -13.47 10.35
CA ILE A 51 4.17 -14.18 11.08
C ILE A 51 4.47 -15.68 11.15
N LEU A 52 4.88 -16.27 10.02
CA LEU A 52 5.19 -17.71 9.92
C LEU A 52 6.43 -18.11 10.71
N GLY A 53 7.46 -17.26 10.76
CA GLY A 53 8.70 -17.54 11.50
C GLY A 53 8.65 -17.15 12.98
N PHE A 54 8.07 -15.99 13.29
CA PHE A 54 7.93 -15.46 14.66
C PHE A 54 6.83 -14.37 14.72
N ALA A 55 5.61 -14.77 15.08
CA ALA A 55 4.42 -13.93 15.03
C ALA A 55 4.59 -12.47 15.50
N PRO A 56 5.27 -12.16 16.63
CA PRO A 56 5.48 -10.78 17.05
C PRO A 56 6.29 -9.93 16.06
N ALA A 57 7.28 -10.50 15.38
CA ALA A 57 8.05 -9.77 14.36
C ALA A 57 7.18 -9.45 13.13
N GLY A 58 6.35 -10.39 12.69
CA GLY A 58 5.40 -10.15 11.59
C GLY A 58 4.37 -9.07 11.92
N ALA A 59 3.83 -9.09 13.14
CA ALA A 59 2.92 -8.06 13.63
C ALA A 59 3.60 -6.67 13.69
N ALA A 60 4.88 -6.60 14.10
CA ALA A 60 5.63 -5.36 14.09
C ALA A 60 5.82 -4.79 12.67
N ILE A 61 6.14 -5.64 11.69
CA ILE A 61 6.26 -5.23 10.27
C ILE A 61 4.91 -4.74 9.72
N TRP A 62 3.82 -5.42 10.08
CA TRP A 62 2.47 -5.03 9.66
C TRP A 62 2.07 -3.65 10.18
N LEU A 63 2.26 -3.40 11.49
CA LEU A 63 1.98 -2.09 12.09
C LEU A 63 2.91 -1.00 11.52
N TYR A 64 4.18 -1.33 11.31
CA TYR A 64 5.12 -0.44 10.62
C TYR A 64 4.60 -0.09 9.22
N GLY A 65 4.09 -1.05 8.46
CA GLY A 65 3.49 -0.84 7.15
C GLY A 65 2.33 0.16 7.18
N ALA A 66 1.44 0.08 8.17
CA ALA A 66 0.36 1.05 8.32
C ALA A 66 0.88 2.48 8.58
N CYS A 67 1.86 2.62 9.47
CA CYS A 67 2.51 3.90 9.75
C CYS A 67 3.27 4.45 8.52
N ASP A 68 4.00 3.61 7.79
CA ASP A 68 4.72 4.00 6.57
C ASP A 68 3.76 4.50 5.48
N ALA A 69 2.62 3.83 5.30
CA ALA A 69 1.58 4.24 4.36
C ALA A 69 1.03 5.63 4.69
N TYR A 70 0.71 5.88 5.97
CA TYR A 70 0.29 7.20 6.46
C TYR A 70 1.34 8.27 6.17
N ILE A 71 2.57 8.04 6.64
CA ILE A 71 3.66 9.03 6.55
C ILE A 71 3.97 9.33 5.09
N THR A 72 3.96 8.33 4.22
CA THR A 72 4.23 8.51 2.80
C THR A 72 3.13 9.32 2.11
N ALA A 73 1.86 9.02 2.35
CA ALA A 73 0.74 9.82 1.82
C ALA A 73 0.83 11.28 2.29
N ARG A 74 1.15 11.51 3.57
CA ARG A 74 1.35 12.85 4.12
C ARG A 74 2.52 13.57 3.44
N LYS A 75 3.67 12.91 3.30
CA LYS A 75 4.84 13.48 2.62
C LYS A 75 4.57 13.81 1.15
N MET A 76 3.73 13.03 0.45
CA MET A 76 3.32 13.33 -0.93
C MET A 76 2.49 14.62 -1.00
N ASN A 77 1.55 14.78 -0.07
CA ASN A 77 0.74 16.00 0.02
C ASN A 77 1.57 17.23 0.38
N GLU A 78 2.59 17.05 1.22
CA GLU A 78 3.54 18.10 1.61
C GLU A 78 4.61 18.39 0.53
N GLY A 79 4.62 17.66 -0.59
CA GLY A 79 5.64 17.79 -1.64
C GLY A 79 7.05 17.31 -1.25
N LYS A 80 7.19 16.64 -0.09
CA LYS A 80 8.48 16.11 0.41
C LYS A 80 8.92 14.84 -0.30
N VAL A 81 7.98 14.11 -0.90
CA VAL A 81 8.27 12.98 -1.79
C VAL A 81 7.43 13.11 -3.07
N PRO A 82 7.92 12.60 -4.22
CA PRO A 82 7.19 12.73 -5.47
C PRO A 82 5.79 12.11 -5.38
N TYR A 83 4.78 12.86 -5.83
CA TYR A 83 3.43 12.34 -5.95
C TYR A 83 3.42 11.22 -6.99
N ARG A 84 2.78 10.10 -6.64
CA ARG A 84 2.49 9.00 -7.57
C ARG A 84 1.00 8.85 -7.71
N GLU A 85 0.55 8.64 -8.94
CA GLU A 85 -0.87 8.42 -9.23
C GLU A 85 -1.35 7.16 -8.52
N SER A 86 -2.54 7.24 -7.90
CA SER A 86 -3.17 6.05 -7.31
C SER A 86 -3.74 5.22 -8.45
N SER A 87 -3.21 4.02 -8.66
CA SER A 87 -3.83 3.06 -9.58
C SER A 87 -4.89 2.26 -8.83
N ILE A 88 -6.16 2.60 -9.02
CA ILE A 88 -7.29 1.85 -8.46
C ILE A 88 -7.24 0.41 -8.94
N ILE A 89 -6.88 0.18 -10.21
CA ILE A 89 -6.70 -1.15 -10.78
C ILE A 89 -5.66 -1.94 -9.97
N ALA A 90 -4.50 -1.34 -9.69
CA ALA A 90 -3.46 -2.01 -8.90
C ALA A 90 -3.94 -2.32 -7.48
N VAL A 91 -4.68 -1.40 -6.84
CA VAL A 91 -5.25 -1.63 -5.50
C VAL A 91 -6.24 -2.80 -5.52
N VAL A 92 -7.16 -2.81 -6.48
CA VAL A 92 -8.17 -3.88 -6.63
C VAL A 92 -7.52 -5.23 -6.93
N LEU A 93 -6.57 -5.28 -7.87
CA LEU A 93 -5.85 -6.51 -8.20
C LEU A 93 -5.03 -7.01 -7.01
N PHE A 94 -4.34 -6.12 -6.30
CA PHE A 94 -3.59 -6.49 -5.10
C PHE A 94 -4.53 -7.04 -4.01
N ALA A 95 -5.66 -6.38 -3.76
CA ALA A 95 -6.67 -6.86 -2.82
C ALA A 95 -7.24 -8.22 -3.22
N ALA A 96 -7.55 -8.41 -4.51
CA ALA A 96 -8.05 -9.67 -5.04
C ALA A 96 -7.04 -10.81 -4.87
N ILE A 97 -5.75 -10.56 -5.17
CA ILE A 97 -4.67 -11.53 -4.95
C ILE A 97 -4.55 -11.86 -3.45
N TRP A 98 -4.62 -10.85 -2.58
CA TRP A 98 -4.54 -11.03 -1.13
C TRP A 98 -5.68 -11.93 -0.62
N VAL A 99 -6.93 -11.63 -1.02
CA VAL A 99 -8.11 -12.42 -0.65
C VAL A 99 -8.03 -13.83 -1.21
N ALA A 100 -7.61 -14.00 -2.47
CA ALA A 100 -7.42 -15.31 -3.06
C ALA A 100 -6.37 -16.13 -2.28
N GLY A 101 -5.25 -15.51 -1.90
CA GLY A 101 -4.23 -16.15 -1.06
C GLY A 101 -4.77 -16.61 0.30
N LEU A 102 -5.58 -15.78 0.97
CA LEU A 102 -6.25 -16.14 2.22
C LEU A 102 -7.20 -17.34 2.04
N LEU A 103 -8.03 -17.31 1.00
CA LEU A 103 -8.97 -18.39 0.71
C LEU A 103 -8.26 -19.70 0.39
N LEU A 104 -7.20 -19.66 -0.43
CA LEU A 104 -6.39 -20.83 -0.75
C LEU A 104 -5.72 -21.42 0.50
N LEU A 105 -5.19 -20.57 1.39
CA LEU A 105 -4.62 -21.03 2.66
C LEU A 105 -5.69 -21.70 3.55
N SER A 106 -6.91 -21.16 3.58
CA SER A 106 -8.01 -21.72 4.37
C SER A 106 -8.56 -23.05 3.81
N ALA A 107 -8.41 -23.28 2.50
CA ALA A 107 -8.85 -24.49 1.82
C ALA A 107 -7.77 -25.57 1.73
N ALA A 108 -6.54 -25.27 2.16
CA ALA A 108 -5.46 -26.24 2.16
C ALA A 108 -5.78 -27.37 3.17
N PRO A 109 -5.70 -28.65 2.76
CA PRO A 109 -5.85 -29.76 3.70
C PRO A 109 -4.72 -29.69 4.73
N GLY A 110 -5.10 -29.65 6.02
CA GLY A 110 -4.19 -29.62 7.16
C GLY A 110 -3.64 -30.99 7.53
#